data_AF-A0A4Y2LWW6-F1
#
_entry.id   AF-A0A4Y2LWW6-F1
#
_cell.length_a   1.000
_cell.length_b   1.000
_cell.length_c   1.000
_cell.angle_alpha   90.00
_cell.angle_beta   90.00
_cell.angle_gamma   90.00
#
_symmetry.space_group_name_H-M   'P 1'
#
loop_
_entity.id
_entity.type
_entity.pdbx_description
1 polymer ?
#
loop_
_entity_poly.entity_id
_entity_poly.type
_entity_poly.pdbx_seq_one_letter_code
_entity_poly.pdbx_strand_id
1 'polypeptide(L)'
;MLQHQGQKTKQLVQQMEESNTKDHLAKATEELQKAIFAACRKAYKIKKFKLKINNNWWNQSLQIKKKELQALKRRTNKSEDDNKLKYQLQLSKKQAELKREAKKAKRNSFRNTCTKTTDPYGRPYKAVVKNKHPPAELFKQLGNPSSGDTKSFALKILQELYPPSYSPATPPNCFPLIQEPQITKNEIRRILKKAPTKKAPGFDAIDYIVLKEVNNSFPEILHTFYNKCYQLHCFPEPLKKGIIVLFH
;
A
#
# COMPACT_ATOMS: atom_id res chain seq x y z
N MET A 1 -11.03 26.94 -8.71
CA MET A 1 -10.63 25.68 -8.03
C MET A 1 -11.03 25.65 -6.55
N LEU A 2 -10.84 26.76 -5.80
CA LEU A 2 -11.22 26.88 -4.38
C LEU A 2 -12.75 26.80 -4.14
N GLN A 3 -13.57 27.37 -5.03
CA GLN A 3 -15.05 27.35 -4.88
C GLN A 3 -15.64 25.93 -4.92
N HIS A 4 -15.20 25.07 -5.85
CA HIS A 4 -15.63 23.66 -5.92
C HIS A 4 -15.20 22.85 -4.69
N GLN A 5 -14.03 23.14 -4.11
CA GLN A 5 -13.59 22.49 -2.87
C GLN A 5 -14.45 22.93 -1.68
N GLY A 6 -14.79 24.21 -1.58
CA GLY A 6 -15.69 24.72 -0.54
C GLY A 6 -17.08 24.07 -0.57
N GLN A 7 -17.67 23.88 -1.75
CA GLN A 7 -18.99 23.24 -1.89
C GLN A 7 -18.94 21.75 -1.51
N LYS A 8 -17.90 21.04 -1.94
CA LYS A 8 -17.70 19.63 -1.55
C LYS A 8 -17.48 19.48 -0.05
N THR A 9 -16.74 20.39 0.58
CA THR A 9 -16.56 20.41 2.04
C THR A 9 -17.88 20.58 2.76
N LYS A 10 -18.72 21.53 2.34
CA LYS A 10 -20.05 21.74 2.94
C LYS A 10 -20.92 20.49 2.86
N GLN A 11 -20.91 19.82 1.70
CA GLN A 11 -21.63 18.57 1.50
C GLN A 11 -21.15 17.46 2.46
N LEU A 12 -19.84 17.29 2.63
CA LEU A 12 -19.28 16.30 3.56
C LEU A 12 -19.65 16.59 5.02
N VAL A 13 -19.59 17.86 5.43
CA VAL A 13 -20.00 18.29 6.78
C VAL A 13 -21.47 17.99 7.01
N GLN A 14 -22.34 18.36 6.06
CA GLN A 14 -23.77 18.09 6.13
C GLN A 14 -24.07 16.58 6.24
N GLN A 15 -23.41 15.74 5.42
CA GLN A 15 -23.57 14.28 5.50
C GLN A 15 -23.17 13.73 6.89
N MET A 16 -22.13 14.28 7.51
CA MET A 16 -21.73 13.88 8.86
C MET A 16 -22.76 14.33 9.91
N GLU A 17 -23.28 15.55 9.80
CA GLU A 17 -24.32 16.08 10.71
C GLU A 17 -25.59 15.23 10.66
N GLU A 18 -26.04 14.86 9.46
CA GLU A 18 -27.23 14.05 9.18
C GLU A 18 -27.06 12.55 9.53
N SER A 19 -25.83 12.10 9.83
CA SER A 19 -25.55 10.70 10.12
C SER A 19 -26.11 10.28 11.49
N ASN A 20 -27.31 9.70 11.54
CA ASN A 20 -27.92 9.26 12.81
C ASN A 20 -27.53 7.83 13.25
N THR A 21 -26.83 7.08 12.40
CA THR A 21 -26.44 5.68 12.68
C THR A 21 -24.94 5.50 12.51
N LYS A 22 -24.39 4.45 13.14
CA LYS A 22 -22.97 4.09 13.01
C LYS A 22 -22.58 3.79 11.56
N ASP A 23 -23.48 3.17 10.79
CA ASP A 23 -23.27 2.84 9.38
C ASP A 23 -23.27 4.07 8.48
N HIS A 24 -24.16 5.04 8.73
CA HIS A 24 -24.15 6.32 8.02
C HIS A 24 -22.85 7.08 8.26
N LEU A 25 -22.40 7.14 9.52
CA LEU A 25 -21.12 7.77 9.85
C LEU A 25 -19.94 7.03 9.21
N ALA A 26 -19.96 5.70 9.17
CA ALA A 26 -18.94 4.92 8.48
C ALA A 26 -18.87 5.26 6.99
N LYS A 27 -20.02 5.35 6.31
CA LYS A 27 -20.08 5.76 4.89
C LYS A 27 -19.55 7.19 4.69
N ALA A 28 -19.96 8.14 5.52
CA ALA A 28 -19.45 9.52 5.48
C ALA A 28 -17.92 9.57 5.70
N THR A 29 -17.39 8.69 6.55
CA THR A 29 -15.94 8.54 6.80
C THR A 29 -15.21 8.07 5.54
N GLU A 30 -15.74 7.08 4.82
CA GLU A 30 -15.13 6.62 3.57
C GLU A 30 -15.13 7.72 2.50
N GLU A 31 -16.21 8.49 2.40
CA GLU A 31 -16.32 9.62 1.47
C GLU A 31 -15.31 10.72 1.82
N LEU A 32 -15.12 11.01 3.11
CA LEU A 32 -14.08 11.90 3.60
C LEU A 32 -12.68 11.41 3.22
N GLN A 33 -12.34 10.14 3.48
CA GLN A 33 -11.04 9.56 3.12
C GLN A 33 -10.78 9.65 1.61
N LYS A 34 -11.79 9.31 0.78
CA LYS A 34 -11.70 9.43 -0.69
C LYS A 34 -11.45 10.88 -1.12
N ALA A 35 -12.10 11.86 -0.47
CA ALA A 35 -11.88 13.27 -0.75
C ALA A 35 -10.48 13.73 -0.37
N ILE A 36 -9.98 13.34 0.81
CA ILE A 36 -8.61 13.63 1.27
C ILE A 36 -7.59 13.05 0.30
N PHE A 37 -7.72 11.78 -0.09
CA PHE A 37 -6.78 11.15 -1.03
C PHE A 37 -6.81 11.80 -2.41
N ALA A 38 -7.99 12.18 -2.91
CA ALA A 38 -8.10 12.90 -4.17
C ALA A 38 -7.38 14.26 -4.13
N ALA A 39 -7.48 14.98 -3.01
CA ALA A 39 -6.75 16.23 -2.79
C ALA A 39 -5.23 15.99 -2.70
N CYS A 40 -4.81 15.01 -1.91
CA CYS A 40 -3.40 14.65 -1.75
C CYS A 40 -2.75 14.26 -3.09
N ARG A 41 -3.41 13.44 -3.91
CA ARG A 41 -2.90 13.05 -5.24
C ARG A 41 -2.73 14.23 -6.20
N LYS A 42 -3.54 15.28 -6.05
CA LYS A 42 -3.41 16.52 -6.83
C LYS A 42 -2.27 17.40 -6.31
N ALA A 43 -2.07 17.45 -4.99
CA ALA A 43 -1.05 18.28 -4.35
C ALA A 43 0.36 17.68 -4.44
N TYR A 44 0.51 16.38 -4.16
CA TYR A 44 1.81 15.70 -4.14
C TYR A 44 2.28 15.33 -5.56
N LYS A 45 3.50 15.76 -5.90
CA LYS A 45 4.19 15.29 -7.11
C LYS A 45 4.64 13.84 -6.90
N ILE A 46 4.01 12.89 -7.60
CA ILE A 46 4.42 11.49 -7.58
C ILE A 46 5.75 11.34 -8.34
N LYS A 47 6.87 11.26 -7.59
CA LYS A 47 8.19 11.00 -8.16
C LYS A 47 8.28 9.55 -8.61
N LYS A 48 8.37 9.30 -9.92
CA LYS A 48 8.63 7.97 -10.48
C LYS A 48 10.06 7.56 -10.12
N PHE A 49 10.24 6.75 -9.09
CA PHE A 49 11.53 6.17 -8.77
C PHE A 49 11.87 5.07 -9.78
N LYS A 50 12.86 5.31 -10.64
CA LYS A 50 13.44 4.27 -11.49
C LYS A 50 14.43 3.47 -10.65
N LEU A 51 14.04 2.27 -10.23
CA LEU A 51 14.97 1.31 -9.65
C LEU A 51 16.13 1.09 -10.64
N LYS A 52 17.36 1.45 -10.25
CA LYS A 52 18.57 1.09 -10.99
C LYS A 52 18.76 -0.43 -10.87
N ILE A 53 18.27 -1.17 -11.86
CA ILE A 53 18.55 -2.60 -11.97
C ILE A 53 19.97 -2.75 -12.49
N ASN A 54 20.90 -3.23 -11.66
CA ASN A 54 22.25 -3.58 -12.11
C ASN A 54 22.14 -4.84 -12.98
N ASN A 55 22.39 -4.71 -14.28
CA ASN A 55 21.98 -5.70 -15.27
C ASN A 55 23.09 -6.74 -15.55
N ASN A 56 23.45 -7.52 -14.52
CA ASN A 56 24.57 -8.49 -14.56
C ASN A 56 24.35 -9.70 -15.52
N TRP A 57 23.18 -9.82 -16.14
CA TRP A 57 22.90 -10.88 -17.13
C TRP A 57 23.07 -10.40 -18.58
N TRP A 58 23.26 -9.10 -18.81
CA TRP A 58 23.47 -8.55 -20.15
C TRP A 58 24.90 -8.82 -20.60
N ASN A 59 25.07 -9.35 -21.82
CA ASN A 59 26.38 -9.68 -22.38
C ASN A 59 26.50 -9.23 -23.84
N GLN A 60 27.72 -9.28 -24.37
CA GLN A 60 28.04 -8.86 -25.73
C GLN A 60 27.26 -9.66 -26.79
N SER A 61 27.04 -10.95 -26.58
CA SER A 61 26.26 -11.79 -27.50
C SER A 61 24.81 -11.32 -27.64
N LEU A 62 24.15 -10.99 -26.52
CA LEU A 62 22.80 -10.40 -26.54
C LEU A 62 22.78 -9.01 -27.19
N GLN A 63 23.84 -8.22 -26.97
CA GLN A 63 24.00 -6.91 -27.61
C GLN A 63 24.12 -7.02 -29.13
N ILE A 64 24.91 -7.99 -29.62
CA ILE A 64 25.08 -8.27 -31.06
C ILE A 64 23.74 -8.69 -31.66
N LYS A 65 23.06 -9.71 -31.09
CA LYS A 65 21.75 -10.18 -31.56
C LYS A 65 20.68 -9.06 -31.55
N LYS A 66 20.72 -8.15 -30.57
CA LYS A 66 19.84 -6.97 -30.54
C LYS A 66 20.12 -6.00 -31.70
N LYS A 67 21.39 -5.74 -32.01
CA LYS A 67 21.77 -4.89 -33.15
C LYS A 67 21.38 -5.55 -34.49
N GLU A 68 21.59 -6.86 -34.64
CA GLU A 68 21.14 -7.62 -35.81
C GLU A 68 19.63 -7.51 -36.02
N LEU A 69 18.83 -7.67 -34.94
CA LEU A 69 17.39 -7.53 -35.01
C LEU A 69 16.96 -6.12 -35.41
N GLN A 70 17.65 -5.08 -34.91
CA GLN A 70 17.39 -3.69 -35.31
C GLN A 70 17.73 -3.44 -36.78
N ALA A 71 18.86 -3.97 -37.25
CA ALA A 71 19.24 -3.87 -38.66
C ALA A 71 18.21 -4.57 -39.56
N LEU A 72 17.75 -5.76 -39.16
CA LEU A 72 16.72 -6.50 -39.89
C LEU A 72 15.39 -5.74 -39.91
N LYS A 73 14.96 -5.18 -38.77
CA LYS A 73 13.74 -4.35 -38.70
C LYS A 73 13.81 -3.14 -39.64
N ARG A 74 14.97 -2.48 -39.74
CA ARG A 74 15.18 -1.37 -40.69
C ARG A 74 15.05 -1.84 -42.15
N ARG A 75 15.60 -3.02 -42.48
CA ARG A 75 15.49 -3.61 -43.83
C ARG A 75 14.04 -3.98 -44.16
N THR A 76 13.31 -4.60 -43.23
CA THR A 76 11.88 -4.91 -43.40
C THR A 76 11.03 -3.67 -43.66
N ASN A 77 11.34 -2.55 -43.00
CA ASN A 77 10.60 -1.30 -43.16
C ASN A 77 10.89 -0.62 -44.52
N LYS A 78 12.02 -0.93 -45.17
CA LYS A 78 12.43 -0.36 -46.46
C LYS A 78 12.11 -1.28 -47.66
N SER A 79 11.68 -2.51 -47.43
CA SER A 79 11.34 -3.48 -48.49
C SER A 79 9.87 -3.42 -48.88
N GLU A 80 9.59 -3.52 -50.18
CA GLU A 80 8.25 -3.68 -50.75
C GLU A 80 7.99 -5.14 -51.19
N ASP A 81 6.70 -5.47 -51.30
CA ASP A 81 6.15 -6.73 -51.85
C ASP A 81 6.68 -8.04 -51.23
N ASP A 82 6.85 -9.13 -51.98
CA ASP A 82 7.23 -10.48 -51.50
C ASP A 82 8.47 -10.53 -50.57
N ASN A 83 9.43 -9.62 -50.76
CA ASN A 83 10.59 -9.51 -49.88
C ASN A 83 10.21 -9.09 -48.45
N LYS A 84 9.13 -8.33 -48.30
CA LYS A 84 8.61 -7.88 -47.00
C LYS A 84 8.14 -9.06 -46.14
N LEU A 85 7.41 -10.02 -46.74
CA LEU A 85 6.95 -11.21 -46.03
C LEU A 85 8.13 -12.08 -45.57
N LYS A 86 9.12 -12.27 -46.45
CA LYS A 86 10.38 -12.97 -46.13
C LYS A 86 11.11 -12.32 -44.95
N TYR A 87 11.27 -10.99 -44.96
CA TYR A 87 11.92 -10.27 -43.87
C TYR A 87 11.12 -10.27 -42.58
N GLN A 88 9.78 -10.20 -42.63
CA GLN A 88 8.92 -10.32 -41.46
C GLN A 88 9.04 -11.69 -40.78
N LEU A 89 9.07 -12.77 -41.56
CA LEU A 89 9.28 -14.12 -41.03
C LEU A 89 10.65 -14.26 -40.36
N GLN A 90 11.70 -13.73 -40.98
CA GLN A 90 13.05 -13.70 -40.39
C GLN A 90 13.09 -12.85 -39.10
N LEU A 91 12.41 -11.70 -39.08
CA LEU A 91 12.33 -10.83 -37.92
C LEU A 91 11.68 -11.55 -36.73
N SER A 92 10.56 -12.23 -36.97
CA SER A 92 9.87 -13.03 -35.96
C SER A 92 10.78 -14.13 -35.38
N LYS A 93 11.48 -14.89 -36.23
CA LYS A 93 12.43 -15.93 -35.81
C LYS A 93 13.56 -15.36 -34.95
N LYS A 94 14.22 -14.29 -35.41
CA LYS A 94 15.32 -13.63 -34.68
C LYS A 94 14.85 -13.01 -33.37
N GLN A 95 13.63 -12.49 -33.30
CA GLN A 95 13.04 -11.96 -32.08
C GLN A 95 12.78 -13.06 -31.06
N ALA A 96 12.25 -14.21 -31.49
CA ALA A 96 12.05 -15.38 -30.64
C ALA A 96 13.39 -15.91 -30.10
N GLU A 97 14.42 -15.97 -30.95
CA GLU A 97 15.78 -16.37 -30.58
C GLU A 97 16.36 -15.45 -29.50
N LEU A 98 16.31 -14.12 -29.71
CA LEU A 98 16.79 -13.14 -28.73
C LEU A 98 16.03 -13.26 -27.39
N LYS A 99 14.72 -13.47 -27.42
CA LYS A 99 13.90 -13.67 -26.22
C LYS A 99 14.31 -14.94 -25.47
N ARG A 100 14.60 -16.02 -26.18
CA ARG A 100 15.08 -17.29 -25.60
C ARG A 100 16.45 -17.12 -24.96
N GLU A 101 17.41 -16.54 -25.67
CA GLU A 101 18.76 -16.31 -25.15
C GLU A 101 18.77 -15.33 -23.97
N ALA A 102 17.95 -14.28 -24.00
CA ALA A 102 17.81 -13.36 -22.87
C ALA A 102 17.24 -14.07 -21.63
N LYS A 103 16.24 -14.95 -21.78
CA LYS A 103 15.73 -15.78 -20.68
C LYS A 103 16.80 -16.72 -20.14
N LYS A 104 17.58 -17.36 -21.03
CA LYS A 104 18.70 -18.24 -20.66
C LYS A 104 19.78 -17.48 -19.88
N ALA A 105 20.19 -16.31 -20.36
CA ALA A 105 21.18 -15.46 -19.71
C ALA A 105 20.71 -15.00 -18.32
N LYS A 106 19.43 -14.58 -18.18
CA LYS A 106 18.84 -14.25 -16.88
C LYS A 106 18.88 -15.43 -15.91
N ARG A 107 18.47 -16.62 -16.36
CA ARG A 107 18.47 -17.83 -15.54
C ARG A 107 19.88 -18.23 -15.11
N ASN A 108 20.85 -18.19 -16.03
CA ASN A 108 22.23 -18.53 -15.74
C ASN A 108 22.88 -17.51 -14.81
N SER A 109 22.64 -16.21 -15.01
CA SER A 109 23.13 -15.16 -14.11
C SER A 109 22.57 -15.32 -12.70
N PHE A 110 21.27 -15.63 -12.55
CA PHE A 110 20.68 -15.92 -11.25
C PHE A 110 21.28 -17.19 -10.62
N ARG A 111 21.39 -18.30 -11.38
CA ARG A 111 22.03 -19.54 -10.91
C ARG A 111 23.46 -19.28 -10.43
N ASN A 112 24.26 -18.56 -11.20
CA ASN A 112 25.65 -18.22 -10.85
C ASN A 112 25.73 -17.34 -9.60
N THR A 113 24.73 -16.48 -9.37
CA THR A 113 24.64 -15.68 -8.15
C THR A 113 24.31 -16.58 -6.95
N CYS A 114 23.45 -17.59 -7.12
CA CYS A 114 23.14 -18.57 -6.09
C CYS A 114 24.31 -19.51 -5.77
N THR A 115 25.13 -19.90 -6.76
CA THR A 115 26.28 -20.79 -6.49
C THR A 115 27.47 -20.07 -5.86
N LYS A 116 27.57 -18.75 -6.02
CA LYS A 116 28.65 -17.94 -5.41
C LYS A 116 28.35 -17.46 -3.99
N THR A 117 27.11 -17.61 -3.50
CA THR A 117 26.77 -17.21 -2.13
C THR A 117 27.07 -18.34 -1.16
N THR A 118 27.76 -18.04 -0.06
CA THR A 118 27.99 -19.00 1.04
C THR A 118 26.72 -19.20 1.86
N ASP A 119 25.94 -18.12 2.05
CA ASP A 119 24.68 -18.14 2.79
C ASP A 119 23.49 -18.49 1.87
N PRO A 120 22.79 -19.62 2.09
CA PRO A 120 21.62 -20.02 1.31
C PRO A 120 20.42 -19.05 1.46
N TYR A 121 20.36 -18.28 2.55
CA TYR A 121 19.35 -17.24 2.81
C TYR A 121 19.87 -15.81 2.54
N GLY A 122 21.02 -15.72 1.86
CA GLY A 122 21.71 -14.47 1.59
C GLY A 122 21.02 -13.60 0.53
N ARG A 123 21.83 -12.77 -0.13
CA ARG A 123 21.35 -11.81 -1.15
C ARG A 123 20.43 -12.40 -2.24
N PRO A 124 20.70 -13.57 -2.86
CA PRO A 124 19.82 -14.11 -3.91
C PRO A 124 18.44 -14.54 -3.37
N TYR A 125 18.37 -15.11 -2.16
CA TYR A 125 17.11 -15.43 -1.50
C TYR A 125 16.31 -14.16 -1.18
N LYS A 126 16.95 -13.18 -0.53
CA LYS A 126 16.33 -11.89 -0.17
C LYS A 126 15.84 -11.10 -1.39
N ALA A 127 16.53 -11.21 -2.53
CA ALA A 127 16.11 -10.58 -3.78
C ALA A 127 14.80 -11.15 -4.35
N VAL A 128 14.54 -12.45 -4.17
CA VAL A 128 13.29 -13.11 -4.59
C VAL A 128 12.19 -12.84 -3.57
N VAL A 129 12.53 -12.95 -2.29
CA VAL A 129 11.60 -12.85 -1.17
C VAL A 129 11.29 -11.39 -0.78
N LYS A 130 11.97 -10.41 -1.40
CA LYS A 130 11.84 -8.96 -1.17
C LYS A 130 12.00 -8.56 0.31
N ASN A 131 13.02 -9.12 0.98
CA ASN A 131 13.27 -8.92 2.41
C ASN A 131 12.11 -9.31 3.35
N LYS A 132 11.17 -10.16 2.91
CA LYS A 132 10.34 -10.87 3.89
C LYS A 132 11.27 -11.88 4.59
N HIS A 133 11.26 -11.92 5.92
CA HIS A 133 12.13 -12.86 6.62
C HIS A 133 11.72 -14.29 6.25
N PRO A 134 12.66 -15.26 6.25
CA PRO A 134 12.28 -16.65 6.08
C PRO A 134 11.24 -16.97 7.14
N PRO A 135 10.07 -17.52 6.77
CA PRO A 135 9.06 -17.87 7.76
C PRO A 135 9.64 -18.80 8.86
N ALA A 136 10.67 -19.57 8.50
CA ALA A 136 11.23 -20.69 9.24
C ALA A 136 11.94 -20.38 10.58
N GLU A 137 12.39 -19.16 10.87
CA GLU A 137 13.18 -18.94 12.10
C GLU A 137 12.31 -19.04 13.37
N LEU A 138 11.10 -18.48 13.32
CA LEU A 138 10.11 -18.60 14.41
C LEU A 138 9.42 -19.96 14.46
N PHE A 139 9.19 -20.62 13.31
CA PHE A 139 8.63 -21.98 13.27
C PHE A 139 9.55 -23.02 13.91
N LYS A 140 10.87 -22.76 13.94
CA LYS A 140 11.84 -23.61 14.65
C LYS A 140 11.85 -23.36 16.16
N GLN A 141 11.60 -22.13 16.61
CA GLN A 141 11.69 -21.77 18.03
C GLN A 141 10.47 -22.21 18.86
N LEU A 142 9.29 -22.37 18.26
CA LEU A 142 8.05 -22.74 18.96
C LEU A 142 7.73 -24.25 18.93
N GLY A 143 8.69 -25.08 18.54
CA GLY A 143 8.67 -26.53 18.78
C GLY A 143 7.68 -27.38 17.98
N ASN A 144 6.87 -26.80 17.07
CA ASN A 144 5.90 -27.61 16.31
C ASN A 144 5.73 -27.15 14.84
N PRO A 145 6.60 -27.62 13.92
CA PRO A 145 6.53 -27.26 12.50
C PRO A 145 5.60 -28.17 11.67
N SER A 146 4.90 -29.13 12.28
CA SER A 146 4.40 -30.30 11.53
C SER A 146 2.93 -30.26 11.10
N SER A 147 2.10 -29.33 11.57
CA SER A 147 0.68 -29.30 11.14
C SER A 147 0.00 -27.94 11.34
N GLY A 148 0.21 -27.00 10.42
CA GLY A 148 -0.55 -25.76 10.36
C GLY A 148 -0.15 -24.87 9.19
N ASP A 149 -1.12 -24.31 8.48
CA ASP A 149 -0.86 -23.23 7.53
C ASP A 149 -0.45 -21.94 8.29
N THR A 150 0.27 -21.02 7.63
CA THR A 150 0.73 -19.76 8.28
C THR A 150 -0.43 -18.97 8.90
N LYS A 151 -1.64 -19.12 8.36
CA LYS A 151 -2.85 -18.45 8.83
C LYS A 151 -3.33 -19.00 10.18
N SER A 152 -3.46 -20.31 10.34
CA SER A 152 -3.86 -20.94 11.61
C SER A 152 -2.90 -20.59 12.74
N PHE A 153 -1.61 -20.53 12.44
CA PHE A 153 -0.60 -20.13 13.42
C PHE A 153 -0.73 -18.67 13.86
N ALA A 154 -0.87 -17.74 12.90
CA ALA A 154 -1.11 -16.33 13.21
C ALA A 154 -2.41 -16.14 14.02
N LEU A 155 -3.46 -16.90 13.69
CA LEU A 155 -4.72 -16.90 14.46
C LEU A 155 -4.50 -17.39 15.89
N LYS A 156 -3.69 -18.43 16.10
CA LYS A 156 -3.38 -18.92 17.46
C LYS A 156 -2.65 -17.87 18.29
N ILE A 157 -1.68 -17.16 17.71
CA ILE A 157 -1.00 -16.04 18.38
C ILE A 157 -2.00 -14.92 18.69
N LEU A 158 -2.88 -14.58 17.75
CA LEU A 158 -3.89 -13.54 17.98
C LEU A 158 -4.86 -13.94 19.09
N GLN A 159 -5.29 -15.20 19.15
CA GLN A 159 -6.15 -15.71 20.23
C GLN A 159 -5.46 -15.64 21.60
N GLU A 160 -4.15 -15.92 21.65
CA GLU A 160 -3.39 -15.86 22.90
C GLU A 160 -3.18 -14.40 23.36
N LEU A 161 -2.79 -13.51 22.46
CA LEU A 161 -2.51 -12.10 22.77
C LEU A 161 -3.79 -11.27 22.98
N TYR A 162 -4.85 -11.63 22.28
CA TYR A 162 -6.14 -10.95 22.30
C TYR A 162 -7.26 -11.98 22.46
N PRO A 163 -7.40 -12.56 23.67
CA PRO A 163 -8.42 -13.57 23.92
C PRO A 163 -9.81 -13.01 23.61
N PRO A 164 -10.72 -13.80 22.99
CA PRO A 164 -12.09 -13.37 22.78
C PRO A 164 -12.70 -12.98 24.11
N SER A 165 -13.25 -11.77 24.21
CA SER A 165 -13.99 -11.36 25.40
C SER A 165 -15.26 -12.22 25.51
N TYR A 166 -15.23 -13.22 26.39
CA TYR A 166 -16.40 -14.03 26.73
C TYR A 166 -17.33 -13.22 27.64
N SER A 167 -18.04 -12.24 27.06
CA SER A 167 -19.31 -11.69 27.53
C SER A 167 -19.47 -10.26 26.99
N PRO A 168 -20.61 -9.89 26.39
CA PRO A 168 -21.09 -8.53 26.46
C PRO A 168 -21.54 -8.29 27.90
N ALA A 169 -20.59 -8.14 28.83
CA ALA A 169 -20.94 -7.56 30.11
C ALA A 169 -21.36 -6.13 29.78
N THR A 170 -22.67 -5.88 29.82
CA THR A 170 -23.20 -4.52 29.83
C THR A 170 -22.39 -3.79 30.90
N PRO A 171 -21.57 -2.78 30.55
CA PRO A 171 -20.85 -2.06 31.58
C PRO A 171 -21.91 -1.62 32.60
N PRO A 172 -21.67 -1.82 33.91
CA PRO A 172 -22.60 -1.34 34.92
C PRO A 172 -22.90 0.11 34.58
N ASN A 173 -24.18 0.47 34.57
CA ASN A 173 -24.70 1.78 34.18
C ASN A 173 -24.17 2.82 35.18
N CYS A 174 -22.88 3.17 35.06
CA CYS A 174 -22.10 3.85 36.10
C CYS A 174 -21.70 5.27 35.69
N PHE A 175 -22.31 5.79 34.63
CA PHE A 175 -22.16 7.19 34.28
C PHE A 175 -23.54 7.83 34.31
N PRO A 176 -23.79 8.82 35.20
CA PRO A 176 -24.91 9.70 35.00
C PRO A 176 -24.80 10.30 33.59
N LEU A 177 -25.94 10.59 32.96
CA LEU A 177 -26.06 11.23 31.66
C LEU A 177 -25.55 12.69 31.73
N ILE A 178 -24.31 12.89 32.11
CA ILE A 178 -23.63 14.16 31.99
C ILE A 178 -23.45 14.34 30.49
N GLN A 179 -24.12 15.34 29.92
CA GLN A 179 -23.82 15.76 28.56
C GLN A 179 -22.35 16.18 28.54
N GLU A 180 -21.50 15.30 28.06
CA GLU A 180 -20.09 15.59 27.97
C GLU A 180 -19.90 16.79 27.03
N PRO A 181 -19.05 17.78 27.40
CA PRO A 181 -18.85 18.97 26.60
C PRO A 181 -18.46 18.64 25.16
N GLN A 182 -19.05 19.36 24.21
CA GLN A 182 -18.67 19.25 22.80
C GLN A 182 -17.20 19.65 22.61
N ILE A 183 -16.47 18.89 21.81
CA ILE A 183 -15.09 19.19 21.46
C ILE A 183 -15.07 20.48 20.64
N THR A 184 -14.28 21.46 21.08
CA THR A 184 -14.15 22.75 20.40
C THR A 184 -13.11 22.69 19.28
N LYS A 185 -13.29 23.54 18.26
CA LYS A 185 -12.30 23.73 17.18
C LYS A 185 -10.91 24.12 17.71
N ASN A 186 -10.87 24.89 18.79
CA ASN A 186 -9.62 25.33 19.41
C ASN A 186 -8.87 24.18 20.07
N GLU A 187 -9.56 23.23 20.69
CA GLU A 187 -8.93 22.03 21.24
C GLU A 187 -8.31 21.18 20.14
N ILE A 188 -9.05 20.92 19.06
CA ILE A 188 -8.56 20.18 17.88
C ILE A 188 -7.31 20.87 17.32
N ARG A 189 -7.37 22.19 17.14
CA ARG A 189 -6.23 23.00 16.66
C ARG A 189 -5.01 22.88 17.58
N ARG A 190 -5.20 22.94 18.91
CA ARG A 190 -4.11 22.83 19.90
C ARG A 190 -3.47 21.43 19.86
N ILE A 191 -4.27 20.37 19.76
CA ILE A 191 -3.80 18.99 19.66
C ILE A 191 -2.99 18.79 18.37
N LEU A 192 -3.55 19.18 17.22
CA LEU A 192 -2.89 19.04 15.93
C LEU A 192 -1.62 19.90 15.85
N LYS A 193 -1.54 21.05 16.52
CA LYS A 193 -0.31 21.84 16.61
C LYS A 193 0.84 21.02 17.24
N LYS A 194 0.56 20.30 18.32
CA LYS A 194 1.53 19.45 19.04
C LYS A 194 1.81 18.11 18.35
N ALA A 195 0.99 17.70 17.38
CA ALA A 195 1.12 16.39 16.74
C ALA A 195 2.42 16.24 15.93
N PRO A 196 3.13 15.10 16.03
CA PRO A 196 4.43 14.90 15.39
C PRO A 196 4.28 14.62 13.88
N THR A 197 4.85 15.48 13.03
CA THR A 197 4.75 15.37 11.56
C THR A 197 5.69 14.35 10.93
N LYS A 198 6.67 13.83 11.69
CA LYS A 198 7.63 12.82 11.22
C LYS A 198 7.17 11.38 11.45
N LYS A 199 5.98 11.18 12.03
CA LYS A 199 5.41 9.84 12.20
C LYS A 199 4.85 9.35 10.88
N ALA A 200 5.02 8.06 10.61
CA ALA A 200 4.38 7.40 9.48
C ALA A 200 2.85 7.47 9.62
N PRO A 201 2.11 7.55 8.50
CA PRO A 201 0.66 7.43 8.51
C PRO A 201 0.24 6.06 9.07
N GLY A 202 -0.98 6.00 9.60
CA GLY A 202 -1.61 4.73 9.96
C GLY A 202 -1.99 3.89 8.75
N PHE A 203 -2.74 2.81 8.99
CA PHE A 203 -3.28 1.97 7.91
C PHE A 203 -4.28 2.73 7.02
N ASP A 204 -4.93 3.74 7.59
CA ASP A 204 -5.76 4.71 6.86
C ASP A 204 -4.97 5.59 5.88
N ALA A 205 -3.63 5.49 5.83
CA ALA A 205 -2.75 6.27 4.98
C ALA A 205 -2.87 7.80 5.15
N ILE A 206 -3.41 8.28 6.28
CA ILE A 206 -3.53 9.70 6.60
C ILE A 206 -2.50 10.04 7.69
N ASP A 207 -1.56 10.93 7.38
CA ASP A 207 -0.56 11.39 8.35
C ASP A 207 -0.96 12.69 9.04
N TYR A 208 -0.19 13.09 10.04
CA TYR A 208 -0.42 14.34 10.77
C TYR A 208 -0.18 15.59 9.92
N ILE A 209 0.54 15.52 8.79
CA ILE A 209 0.70 16.65 7.87
C ILE A 209 -0.64 16.90 7.18
N VAL A 210 -1.24 15.85 6.64
CA VAL A 210 -2.55 15.89 5.99
C VAL A 210 -3.63 16.34 6.97
N LEU A 211 -3.67 15.80 8.19
CA LEU A 211 -4.66 16.23 9.20
C LEU A 211 -4.52 17.70 9.58
N LYS A 212 -3.29 18.20 9.74
CA LYS A 212 -3.06 19.64 9.99
C LYS A 212 -3.55 20.49 8.83
N GLU A 213 -3.28 20.08 7.59
CA GLU A 213 -3.70 20.82 6.40
C GLU A 213 -5.22 20.86 6.25
N VAL A 214 -5.90 19.73 6.49
CA VAL A 214 -7.36 19.65 6.53
C VAL A 214 -7.92 20.59 7.60
N ASN A 215 -7.37 20.58 8.81
CA ASN A 215 -7.84 21.45 9.90
C ASN A 215 -7.57 22.94 9.63
N ASN A 216 -6.45 23.27 8.98
CA ASN A 216 -6.11 24.66 8.64
C ASN A 216 -7.02 25.22 7.55
N SER A 217 -7.37 24.40 6.56
CA SER A 217 -8.23 24.81 5.44
C SER A 217 -9.72 24.74 5.77
N PHE A 218 -10.13 23.69 6.49
CA PHE A 218 -11.53 23.33 6.72
C PHE A 218 -11.73 22.77 8.14
N PRO A 219 -11.63 23.62 9.20
CA PRO A 219 -11.73 23.18 10.58
C PRO A 219 -13.08 22.51 10.91
N GLU A 220 -14.14 22.86 10.18
CA GLU A 220 -15.48 22.25 10.34
C GLU A 220 -15.46 20.74 10.13
N ILE A 221 -14.66 20.22 9.21
CA ILE A 221 -14.65 18.79 8.87
C ILE A 221 -14.29 17.95 10.10
N LEU A 222 -13.15 18.24 10.73
CA LEU A 222 -12.68 17.46 11.87
C LEU A 222 -13.56 17.71 13.10
N HIS A 223 -14.00 18.95 13.30
CA HIS A 223 -14.89 19.31 14.40
C HIS A 223 -16.20 18.53 14.36
N THR A 224 -16.92 18.61 13.24
CA THR A 224 -18.18 17.87 13.05
C THR A 224 -17.95 16.37 13.13
N PHE A 225 -16.89 15.86 12.49
CA PHE A 225 -16.56 14.44 12.52
C PHE A 225 -16.35 13.90 13.94
N TYR A 226 -15.49 14.53 14.74
CA TYR A 226 -15.20 14.05 16.10
C TYR A 226 -16.40 14.17 17.03
N ASN A 227 -17.13 15.29 16.98
CA ASN A 227 -18.34 15.46 17.79
C ASN A 227 -19.43 14.45 17.39
N LYS A 228 -19.51 14.07 16.11
CA LYS A 228 -20.45 13.02 15.68
C LYS A 228 -20.05 11.63 16.16
N CYS A 229 -18.76 11.30 16.12
CA CYS A 229 -18.22 10.07 16.71
C CYS A 229 -18.58 9.99 18.21
N TYR A 230 -18.45 11.12 18.91
CA TYR A 230 -18.77 11.24 20.32
C TYR A 230 -20.27 11.06 20.59
N GLN A 231 -21.12 11.77 19.86
CA GLN A 231 -22.58 11.68 19.95
C GLN A 231 -23.12 10.26 19.71
N LEU A 232 -22.53 9.53 18.75
CA LEU A 232 -22.93 8.16 18.42
C LEU A 232 -22.21 7.08 19.25
N HIS A 233 -21.37 7.50 20.21
CA HIS A 233 -20.49 6.64 21.01
C HIS A 233 -19.81 5.57 20.14
N CYS A 234 -19.24 6.00 19.01
CA CYS A 234 -18.62 5.09 18.07
C CYS A 234 -17.38 5.69 17.41
N PHE A 235 -16.42 4.81 17.14
CA PHE A 235 -15.34 5.09 16.22
C PHE A 235 -15.67 4.44 14.86
N PRO A 236 -15.53 5.13 13.73
CA PRO A 236 -15.95 4.58 12.43
C PRO A 236 -15.14 3.35 11.99
N GLU A 237 -15.83 2.32 11.50
CA GLU A 237 -15.21 1.07 11.01
C GLU A 237 -14.10 1.26 9.97
N PRO A 238 -14.19 2.19 8.99
CA PRO A 238 -13.12 2.41 8.02
C PRO A 238 -11.78 2.80 8.65
N LEU A 239 -11.78 3.34 9.86
CA LEU A 239 -10.59 3.75 10.61
C LEU A 239 -10.13 2.71 11.64
N LYS A 240 -10.92 1.66 11.91
CA LYS A 240 -10.56 0.58 12.85
C LYS A 240 -9.63 -0.48 12.27
N LYS A 241 -9.36 -0.41 10.98
CA LYS A 241 -8.47 -1.37 10.34
C LYS A 241 -7.02 -1.02 10.66
N GLY A 242 -6.27 -2.00 11.16
CA GLY A 242 -4.84 -1.89 11.45
C GLY A 242 -4.07 -3.06 10.87
N ILE A 243 -2.78 -2.87 10.62
CA ILE A 243 -1.86 -3.97 10.32
C ILE A 243 -1.16 -4.34 11.62
N ILE A 244 -1.31 -5.60 12.02
CA ILE A 244 -0.48 -6.20 13.06
C ILE A 244 0.70 -6.86 12.35
N VAL A 245 1.89 -6.32 12.56
CA VAL A 245 3.14 -6.95 12.11
C VAL A 245 3.58 -7.88 13.23
N LEU A 246 3.18 -9.16 13.15
CA LEU A 246 3.58 -10.18 14.12
C LEU A 246 5.05 -10.61 13.92
N PHE A 247 5.51 -10.55 12.67
CA PHE A 247 6.84 -11.00 12.27
C PHE A 247 7.45 -9.92 11.38
N HIS A 248 8.67 -9.50 11.68
CA HIS A 248 9.43 -8.69 10.74
C HIS A 248 9.79 -9.54 9.54
#